data_AF-A0A9E4G104-F1
#
_entry.id   AF-A0A9E4G104-F1
#
_cell.length_a   1.000
_cell.length_b   1.000
_cell.length_c   1.000
_cell.angle_alpha   90.00
_cell.angle_beta   90.00
_cell.angle_gamma   90.00
#
_symmetry.space_group_name_H-M   'P 1'
#
loop_
_entity.id
_entity.type
_entity.pdbx_description
1 polymer ?
#
loop_
_entity_poly.entity_id
_entity_poly.type
_entity_poly.pdbx_seq_one_letter_code
_entity_poly.pdbx_strand_id
1 'polypeptide(L)'
;MPPQLKRRERQLLRANYADWFERLAAEYGDCCANCGAAENTVLDHIVPIAKGGRSHYDNLQLLCAECNRIKGKLAIDCRCFAHPE
;
A
#
# COMPACT_ATOMS: atom_id res chain seq x y z
N MET A 1 0.92 18.28 -3.00
CA MET A 1 0.66 18.20 -1.54
C MET A 1 1.71 18.98 -0.75
N PRO A 2 1.33 19.93 0.11
CA PRO A 2 2.22 20.64 1.04
C PRO A 2 3.12 19.72 1.89
N PRO A 3 4.37 20.12 2.22
CA PRO A 3 5.32 19.29 2.99
C PRO A 3 4.79 18.82 4.34
N GLN A 4 4.04 19.67 5.05
CA GLN A 4 3.47 19.36 6.37
C GLN A 4 2.47 18.22 6.28
N LEU A 5 1.63 18.23 5.23
CA LEU A 5 0.69 17.15 4.99
C LEU A 5 1.43 15.86 4.63
N LYS A 6 2.47 15.91 3.77
CA LYS A 6 3.30 14.73 3.48
C LYS A 6 3.92 14.11 4.74
N ARG A 7 4.38 14.94 5.69
CA ARG A 7 4.94 14.49 6.97
C ARG A 7 3.87 13.80 7.83
N ARG A 8 2.69 14.41 7.93
CA ARG A 8 1.54 13.85 8.65
C ARG A 8 1.16 12.47 8.10
N GLU A 9 1.01 12.32 6.79
CA GLU A 9 0.66 11.02 6.18
C GLU A 9 1.71 9.95 6.46
N ARG A 10 3.01 10.29 6.44
CA ARG A 10 4.07 9.35 6.81
C ARG A 10 4.01 8.94 8.28
N GLN A 11 3.66 9.86 9.18
CA GLN A 11 3.50 9.55 10.60
C GLN A 11 2.28 8.65 10.83
N LEU A 12 1.16 8.93 10.18
CA LEU A 12 -0.05 8.10 10.25
C LEU A 12 0.22 6.68 9.77
N LEU A 13 0.89 6.51 8.63
CA LEU A 13 1.27 5.19 8.13
C LEU A 13 2.13 4.43 9.14
N ARG A 14 3.16 5.08 9.70
CA ARG A 14 4.04 4.45 10.69
C ARG A 14 3.31 4.04 11.96
N ALA A 15 2.40 4.89 12.45
CA ALA A 15 1.64 4.63 13.67
C ALA A 15 0.68 3.44 13.53
N ASN A 16 0.17 3.19 12.33
CA ASN A 16 -0.83 2.15 12.07
C ASN A 16 -0.28 0.99 11.21
N TYR A 17 1.04 0.92 11.00
CA TYR A 17 1.64 0.03 10.01
C TYR A 17 1.26 -1.44 10.25
N ALA A 18 1.42 -1.92 11.48
CA ALA A 18 1.15 -3.31 11.84
C ALA A 18 -0.34 -3.65 11.68
N ASP A 19 -1.23 -2.85 12.25
CA ASP A 19 -2.69 -3.03 12.17
C ASP A 19 -3.17 -3.09 10.70
N TRP A 20 -2.75 -2.12 9.88
CA TRP A 20 -3.18 -2.09 8.48
C TRP A 20 -2.57 -3.21 7.65
N PHE A 21 -1.35 -3.64 7.95
CA PHE A 21 -0.74 -4.79 7.30
C PHE A 21 -1.53 -6.06 7.60
N GLU A 22 -1.77 -6.36 8.88
CA GLU A 22 -2.52 -7.55 9.30
C GLU A 22 -3.92 -7.58 8.69
N ARG A 23 -4.62 -6.43 8.68
CA ARG A 23 -5.96 -6.32 8.10
C ARG A 23 -5.98 -6.49 6.58
N LEU A 24 -5.01 -5.92 5.86
CA LEU A 24 -4.91 -6.13 4.41
C LEU A 24 -4.55 -7.58 4.09
N ALA A 25 -3.65 -8.18 4.87
CA ALA A 25 -3.28 -9.58 4.70
C ALA A 25 -4.46 -10.53 4.96
N ALA A 26 -5.29 -10.22 5.96
CA ALA A 26 -6.49 -11.00 6.26
C ALA A 26 -7.58 -10.89 5.17
N GLU A 27 -7.72 -9.71 4.52
CA GLU A 27 -8.77 -9.47 3.51
C GLU A 27 -8.35 -9.87 2.08
N TYR A 28 -7.10 -9.62 1.69
CA TYR A 28 -6.60 -9.81 0.33
C TYR A 28 -5.50 -10.88 0.21
N GLY A 29 -5.10 -11.51 1.32
CA GLY A 29 -3.93 -12.39 1.40
C GLY A 29 -2.64 -11.64 1.71
N ASP A 30 -1.64 -12.36 2.24
CA ASP A 30 -0.31 -11.84 2.60
C ASP A 30 0.65 -11.70 1.40
N CYS A 31 0.14 -11.93 0.19
CA CYS A 31 0.86 -11.86 -1.06
C CYS A 31 0.82 -10.47 -1.72
N CYS A 32 1.75 -10.24 -2.65
CA CYS A 32 1.76 -9.07 -3.50
C CYS A 32 0.49 -9.02 -4.35
N ALA A 33 -0.29 -7.96 -4.24
CA ALA A 33 -1.54 -7.77 -4.96
C ALA A 33 -1.35 -7.77 -6.50
N ASN A 34 -0.17 -7.39 -6.99
CA ASN A 34 0.10 -7.32 -8.43
C ASN A 34 0.58 -8.64 -9.05
N CYS A 35 1.47 -9.39 -8.36
CA CYS A 35 2.12 -10.57 -8.94
C CYS A 35 1.96 -11.86 -8.14
N GLY A 36 1.33 -11.81 -6.96
CA GLY A 36 1.10 -12.97 -6.10
C GLY A 36 2.29 -13.44 -5.27
N ALA A 37 3.46 -12.78 -5.34
CA ALA A 37 4.62 -13.16 -4.54
C ALA A 37 4.41 -12.87 -3.03
N ALA A 38 4.64 -13.87 -2.17
CA ALA A 38 4.52 -13.75 -0.71
C ALA A 38 5.76 -13.10 -0.03
N GLU A 39 6.86 -12.93 -0.77
CA GLU A 39 8.11 -12.47 -0.18
C GLU A 39 8.25 -10.94 -0.15
N ASN A 40 8.69 -10.42 1.01
CA ASN A 40 9.04 -9.01 1.20
C ASN A 40 7.92 -8.04 0.79
N THR A 41 6.67 -8.39 1.10
CA THR A 41 5.52 -7.51 0.88
C THR A 41 5.54 -6.33 1.86
N VAL A 42 5.20 -5.16 1.35
CA VAL A 42 5.15 -3.91 2.12
C VAL A 42 3.87 -3.16 1.82
N LEU A 43 3.46 -2.30 2.74
CA LEU A 43 2.38 -1.35 2.49
C LEU A 43 2.83 -0.29 1.47
N ASP A 44 2.10 -0.21 0.37
CA ASP A 44 2.24 0.83 -0.64
C ASP A 44 0.93 1.63 -0.79
N HIS A 45 1.05 2.90 -1.17
CA HIS A 45 -0.10 3.75 -1.42
C HIS A 45 -0.58 3.62 -2.86
N ILE A 46 -1.84 3.24 -3.07
CA ILE A 46 -2.50 3.20 -4.38
C ILE A 46 -2.31 4.53 -5.11
N VAL A 47 -2.74 5.63 -4.48
CA VAL A 47 -2.38 6.99 -4.87
C VAL A 47 -1.21 7.45 -4.01
N PRO A 48 -0.03 7.75 -4.57
CA PRO A 48 1.12 8.20 -3.78
C PRO A 48 0.85 9.49 -3.00
N ILE A 49 1.40 9.60 -1.79
CA ILE A 49 1.33 10.83 -0.96
C ILE A 49 1.77 12.07 -1.75
N ALA A 50 2.78 11.93 -2.62
CA ALA A 50 3.27 13.05 -3.44
C ALA A 50 2.19 13.65 -4.37
N LYS A 51 1.24 12.82 -4.81
CA LYS A 51 0.10 13.17 -5.67
C LYS A 51 -1.18 13.52 -4.89
N GLY A 52 -1.12 13.55 -3.56
CA GLY A 52 -2.27 13.88 -2.71
C GLY A 52 -3.02 12.67 -2.15
N GLY A 53 -2.49 11.46 -2.31
CA GLY A 53 -3.03 10.29 -1.61
C GLY A 53 -2.85 10.38 -0.10
N ARG A 54 -3.80 9.81 0.63
CA ARG A 54 -3.81 9.78 2.09
C ARG A 54 -3.31 8.43 2.60
N SER A 55 -2.69 8.43 3.77
CA SER A 55 -2.37 7.21 4.51
C SER A 55 -3.61 6.76 5.27
N HIS A 56 -4.58 6.20 4.55
CA HIS A 56 -5.73 5.52 5.10
C HIS A 56 -5.81 4.13 4.48
N TYR A 57 -6.42 3.19 5.22
CA TYR A 57 -6.59 1.80 4.83
C TYR A 57 -7.03 1.63 3.36
N ASP A 58 -8.04 2.37 2.92
CA ASP A 58 -8.63 2.27 1.57
C ASP A 58 -7.66 2.63 0.43
N ASN A 59 -6.60 3.39 0.73
CA ASN A 59 -5.57 3.81 -0.22
C ASN A 59 -4.27 2.99 -0.05
N LEU A 60 -4.30 1.89 0.69
CA LEU A 60 -3.17 1.00 0.89
C LEU A 60 -3.38 -0.35 0.19
N GLN A 61 -2.27 -0.96 -0.17
CA GLN A 61 -2.19 -2.28 -0.80
C GLN A 61 -0.87 -2.95 -0.41
N LEU A 62 -0.81 -4.28 -0.51
CA LEU A 62 0.42 -5.04 -0.31
C LEU A 62 1.13 -5.24 -1.65
N LEU A 63 2.38 -4.82 -1.74
CA LEU A 63 3.24 -5.05 -2.90
C LEU A 63 4.60 -5.58 -2.48
N CYS A 64 5.15 -6.51 -3.26
CA CYS A 64 6.55 -6.89 -3.11
C CYS A 64 7.48 -5.73 -3.51
N ALA A 65 8.73 -5.77 -3.06
CA ALA A 65 9.73 -4.73 -3.35
C ALA A 65 9.89 -4.44 -4.85
N GLU A 66 9.81 -5.46 -5.71
CA GLU A 66 9.94 -5.30 -7.15
C GLU A 66 8.74 -4.59 -7.78
N CYS A 67 7.52 -5.05 -7.49
CA CYS A 67 6.30 -4.41 -7.99
C CYS A 67 6.16 -2.98 -7.47
N ASN A 68 6.50 -2.74 -6.20
CA ASN A 68 6.53 -1.41 -5.61
C ASN A 68 7.51 -0.48 -6.35
N ARG A 69 8.72 -0.98 -6.68
CA ARG A 69 9.71 -0.23 -7.46
C ARG A 69 9.20 0.09 -8.86
N ILE A 70 8.56 -0.86 -9.55
CA ILE A 70 7.99 -0.69 -10.89
C ILE A 70 6.86 0.34 -10.87
N LYS A 71 5.93 0.24 -9.91
CA LYS A 71 4.83 1.20 -9.75
C LYS A 71 5.36 2.61 -9.51
N GLY A 72 6.36 2.76 -8.65
CA GLY A 72 7.03 4.03 -8.39
C GLY A 72 6.05 5.14 -7.97
N LYS A 73 5.80 6.11 -8.87
CA LYS A 73 4.90 7.25 -8.63
C LYS A 73 3.55 7.13 -9.33
N LEU A 74 3.26 5.99 -9.95
CA LEU A 74 1.98 5.74 -10.61
C LEU A 74 0.88 5.57 -9.57
N ALA A 75 -0.33 5.98 -9.95
CA ALA A 75 -1.53 5.79 -9.15
C ALA A 75 -2.26 4.58 -9.70
N ILE A 76 -2.03 3.41 -9.10
CA ILE A 76 -2.51 2.11 -9.59
C ILE A 76 -2.97 1.31 -8.39
N ASP A 77 -4.20 0.78 -8.48
CA ASP A 77 -4.77 -0.17 -7.53
C ASP A 77 -4.54 -1.58 -8.07
N CYS A 78 -3.68 -2.35 -7.41
CA CYS A 78 -3.34 -3.72 -7.79
C CYS A 78 -4.22 -4.74 -7.06
N ARG A 79 -5.09 -4.34 -6.13
CA ARG A 79 -5.93 -5.26 -5.34
C ARG A 79 -6.96 -6.02 -6.18
N CYS A 80 -7.26 -5.55 -7.39
CA CYS A 80 -8.23 -6.16 -8.30
C CYS A 80 -7.92 -7.62 -8.70
N PHE A 81 -6.69 -8.10 -8.46
CA PHE A 81 -6.29 -9.50 -8.75
C PHE A 81 -6.24 -10.38 -7.49
N ALA A 82 -6.41 -9.81 -6.31
CA ALA A 82 -6.55 -10.57 -5.07
C ALA A 82 -7.99 -11.10 -5.03
N HIS A 83 -8.20 -12.27 -5.63
CA HIS A 83 -9.47 -12.98 -5.60
C HIS A 83 -9.69 -13.57 -4.20
N PRO A 84 -10.70 -13.13 -3.43
CA PRO A 84 -11.25 -13.97 -2.37
C PRO A 84 -12.04 -15.10 -3.04
N GLU A 85 -11.70 -16.34 -2.72
CA GLU A 85 -12.60 -17.49 -2.89
C GLU A 85 -13.71 -17.45 -1.83
#